data_AF-A0A942IQZ5-F1
#
_entry.id   AF-A0A942IQZ5-F1
#
_cell.length_a   1.000
_cell.length_b   1.000
_cell.length_c   1.000
_cell.angle_alpha   90.00
_cell.angle_beta   90.00
_cell.angle_gamma   90.00
#
_symmetry.space_group_name_H-M   'P 1'
#
loop_
_entity.id
_entity.type
_entity.pdbx_description
1 polymer ?
#
loop_
_entity_poly.entity_id
_entity_poly.type
_entity_poly.pdbx_seq_one_letter_code
_entity_poly.pdbx_strand_id
1 'polypeptide(L)' 'MFGSFMPKEGRFFDYFDDLAEHIVRASRELAELMASFDEVERRAYNIESIEKDWRQDHSRGCRDAARDLHHAARPRQG' A
#
# COMPACT_ATOMS: atom_id res chain seq x y z
N MET A 1 22.25 -22.94 -4.38
CA MET A 1 21.14 -22.69 -5.33
C MET A 1 19.88 -22.30 -4.56
N PHE A 2 19.78 -21.06 -4.06
CA PHE A 2 18.58 -20.54 -3.35
C PHE A 2 17.90 -19.38 -4.09
N GLY A 3 18.56 -18.79 -5.10
CA GLY A 3 18.04 -17.62 -5.84
C GLY A 3 16.86 -17.90 -6.77
N SER A 4 16.51 -19.17 -7.03
CA SER A 4 15.33 -19.55 -7.82
C SER A 4 14.04 -19.64 -6.98
N PHE A 5 14.15 -19.65 -5.65
CA PHE A 5 13.01 -19.72 -4.72
C PHE A 5 12.71 -18.39 -4.03
N MET A 6 13.58 -17.40 -4.21
CA MET A 6 13.31 -16.04 -3.75
C MET A 6 12.33 -15.38 -4.73
N PRO A 7 11.16 -14.88 -4.28
CA PRO A 7 10.33 -14.03 -5.09
C PRO A 7 11.20 -12.86 -5.50
N LYS A 8 11.27 -12.59 -6.80
CA LYS A 8 11.78 -11.31 -7.25
C LYS A 8 10.70 -10.32 -6.87
N GLU A 9 10.89 -9.62 -5.76
CA GLU A 9 9.99 -8.57 -5.34
C GLU A 9 10.09 -7.43 -6.36
N GLY A 10 9.35 -7.59 -7.47
CA GLY A 10 9.39 -6.72 -8.64
C GLY A 10 8.42 -5.56 -8.55
N ARG A 11 7.60 -5.51 -7.49
CA ARG A 11 6.56 -4.50 -7.27
C ARG A 11 6.93 -3.45 -6.25
N PHE A 12 8.20 -3.39 -5.81
CA PHE A 12 8.64 -2.37 -4.85
C PHE A 12 8.30 -0.96 -5.35
N PHE A 13 8.63 -0.67 -6.62
CA PHE A 13 8.35 0.64 -7.21
C PHE A 13 6.85 0.88 -7.38
N ASP A 14 6.07 -0.13 -7.75
CA ASP A 14 4.60 -0.01 -7.81
C ASP A 14 4.03 0.37 -6.45
N TYR A 15 4.41 -0.34 -5.37
CA TYR A 15 3.95 -0.02 -4.02
C TYR A 15 4.47 1.33 -3.51
N PHE A 16 5.66 1.73 -3.95
CA PHE A 16 6.24 3.02 -3.62
C PHE A 16 5.47 4.15 -4.30
N ASP A 17 5.15 4.00 -5.59
CA ASP A 17 4.34 4.96 -6.35
C ASP A 17 2.92 5.06 -5.77
N ASP A 18 2.30 3.92 -5.44
CA ASP A 18 1.00 3.87 -4.75
C ASP A 18 1.05 4.61 -3.41
N LEU A 19 2.09 4.40 -2.60
CA LEU A 19 2.30 5.12 -1.34
C LEU A 19 2.45 6.63 -1.59
N ALA A 20 3.25 7.03 -2.58
CA ALA A 20 3.47 8.43 -2.91
C ALA A 20 2.16 9.12 -3.32
N GLU A 21 1.28 8.44 -4.08
CA GLU A 21 -0.04 8.96 -4.43
C GLU A 21 -0.91 9.21 -3.19
N HIS A 22 -0.96 8.24 -2.27
CA HIS A 22 -1.71 8.39 -1.02
C HIS A 22 -1.17 9.54 -0.16
N ILE A 23 0.15 9.68 -0.05
CA ILE A 23 0.79 10.82 0.66
C ILE A 23 0.36 12.15 0.04
N VAL A 24 0.41 12.29 -1.28
CA VAL A 24 0.02 13.52 -1.97
C VAL A 24 -1.46 13.83 -1.74
N ARG A 25 -2.34 12.84 -1.80
CA ARG A 25 -3.78 13.00 -1.55
C ARG A 25 -4.06 13.46 -0.12
N ALA A 26 -3.48 12.79 0.88
CA ALA A 26 -3.64 13.18 2.29
C ALA A 26 -3.06 14.57 2.57
N SER A 27 -1.91 14.91 1.97
CA SER A 27 -1.28 16.23 2.13
C SER A 27 -2.17 17.37 1.60
N ARG A 28 -2.91 17.14 0.51
CA ARG A 28 -3.86 18.13 -0.03
C ARG A 28 -5.04 18.36 0.91
N GLU A 29 -5.62 17.29 1.44
CA GLU A 29 -6.70 17.40 2.43
C GLU A 29 -6.24 18.13 3.69
N LEU A 30 -5.03 17.84 4.16
CA LEU A 30 -4.42 18.55 5.29
C LEU A 30 -4.19 20.03 4.97
N ALA A 31 -3.65 20.36 3.80
CA ALA A 31 -3.42 21.75 3.40
C ALA A 31 -4.73 22.54 3.32
N GLU A 32 -5.80 21.95 2.78
CA GLU A 32 -7.11 22.59 2.72
C GLU A 32 -7.75 22.74 4.11
N LEU A 33 -7.58 21.76 5.01
CA LEU A 33 -7.99 21.87 6.42
C LEU A 33 -7.27 23.01 7.14
N MET A 34 -5.99 23.23 6.86
CA MET A 34 -5.22 24.33 7.42
C MET A 34 -5.59 25.69 6.80
N ALA A 35 -6.13 25.70 5.58
CA ALA A 35 -6.54 26.91 4.87
C ALA A 35 -7.95 27.40 5.27
N SER A 36 -8.87 26.48 5.62
CA SER A 36 -10.21 26.81 6.12
C SER A 36 -10.72 25.76 7.12
N PHE A 37 -11.32 26.25 8.21
CA PHE A 37 -11.93 25.43 9.26
C PHE A 37 -13.42 25.14 9.03
N ASP A 38 -14.00 25.51 7.88
CA ASP A 38 -15.43 25.27 7.61
C ASP A 38 -15.78 23.78 7.45
N GLU A 39 -14.78 22.94 7.11
CA GLU A 39 -14.98 21.52 6.78
C GLU A 39 -14.06 20.58 7.57
N VAL A 40 -13.64 20.95 8.78
CA VAL A 40 -12.63 20.21 9.57
C VAL A 40 -12.97 18.73 9.70
N GLU A 41 -14.19 18.40 10.13
CA GLU A 41 -14.57 17.00 10.36
C GLU A 41 -14.55 16.18 9.07
N ARG A 42 -15.06 16.75 7.97
CA ARG A 42 -15.05 16.11 6.65
C ARG A 42 -13.63 15.82 6.18
N ARG A 43 -12.73 16.78 6.37
CA ARG A 43 -11.33 16.68 5.92
C ARG A 43 -10.50 15.75 6.79
N ALA A 44 -10.70 15.80 8.11
CA ALA A 44 -10.10 14.84 9.04
C ALA A 44 -10.54 13.40 8.70
N TYR A 45 -11.82 13.20 8.42
CA TYR A 45 -12.34 11.91 7.97
C TYR A 45 -11.73 11.45 6.64
N ASN A 46 -11.57 12.36 5.68
CA ASN A 46 -10.92 12.06 4.40
C ASN A 46 -9.46 11.63 4.60
N ILE A 47 -8.70 12.32 5.45
CA ILE A 47 -7.31 11.97 5.79
C ILE A 47 -7.25 10.56 6.39
N GLU A 48 -8.07 10.28 7.42
CA GLU A 48 -8.12 8.96 8.05
C GLU A 48 -8.49 7.86 7.05
N SER A 49 -9.44 8.14 6.16
CA SER A 49 -9.87 7.18 5.13
C SER A 49 -8.74 6.86 4.15
N ILE A 50 -8.00 7.88 3.69
CA ILE A 50 -6.84 7.70 2.80
C ILE A 50 -5.75 6.85 3.48
N GLU A 51 -5.46 7.10 4.75
CA GLU A 51 -4.48 6.32 5.51
C GLU A 51 -4.91 4.86 5.69
N LYS A 52 -6.21 4.64 5.93
CA LYS A 52 -6.78 3.31 6.10
C LYS A 52 -6.74 2.51 4.81
N ASP A 53 -7.07 3.13 3.68
CA ASP A 53 -7.04 2.51 2.35
C ASP A 53 -5.61 2.05 2.02
N TRP A 54 -4.62 2.94 2.17
CA TRP A 54 -3.21 2.59 1.96
C TRP A 54 -2.76 1.40 2.82
N ARG A 55 -3.08 1.42 4.13
CA ARG A 55 -2.72 0.33 5.04
C ARG A 55 -3.31 -1.00 4.60
N GLN A 56 -4.54 -0.96 4.08
CA GLN A 56 -5.27 -2.15 3.65
C GLN A 56 -4.67 -2.73 2.37
N ASP A 57 -4.33 -1.88 1.40
CA ASP A 57 -3.68 -2.27 0.15
C ASP A 57 -2.25 -2.76 0.36
N HIS A 58 -1.45 -2.08 1.18
CA HIS A 58 -0.12 -2.55 1.56
C HIS A 58 -0.18 -3.92 2.24
N SER A 59 -1.12 -4.10 3.18
CA SER A 59 -1.32 -5.40 3.83
C SER A 59 -1.75 -6.49 2.85
N ARG A 60 -2.51 -6.16 1.81
CA ARG A 60 -2.89 -7.10 0.74
C ARG A 60 -1.66 -7.48 -0.09
N GLY A 61 -0.84 -6.52 -0.47
CA GLY A 61 0.43 -6.75 -1.17
C GLY A 61 1.35 -7.72 -0.44
N CYS A 62 1.52 -7.55 0.87
CA CYS A 62 2.32 -8.47 1.70
C CYS A 62 1.75 -9.89 1.75
N ARG A 63 0.41 -10.04 1.84
CA ARG A 63 -0.24 -11.37 1.82
C ARG A 63 -0.10 -12.06 0.48
N ASP A 64 -0.18 -11.32 -0.61
CA ASP A 64 -0.03 -11.87 -1.96
C ASP A 64 1.41 -12.33 -2.19
N ALA A 65 2.40 -11.52 -1.79
CA ALA A 65 3.81 -11.93 -1.82
C ALA A 65 4.09 -13.20 -1.01
N ALA A 66 3.52 -13.31 0.19
CA ALA A 66 3.62 -14.51 1.02
C ALA A 66 2.95 -15.74 0.38
N ARG A 67 1.83 -15.55 -0.33
CA ARG A 67 1.13 -16.60 -1.07
C ARG A 67 1.97 -17.09 -2.26
N ASP A 68 2.56 -16.17 -3.01
CA ASP A 68 3.44 -16.49 -4.14
C ASP A 68 4.66 -17.28 -3.69
N LEU A 69 5.27 -16.88 -2.57
CA LEU A 69 6.32 -17.64 -1.87
C LEU A 69 5.90 -19.07 -1.56
N HIS A 70 4.73 -19.23 -0.92
CA HIS A 70 4.21 -20.53 -0.56
C HIS A 70 3.92 -21.41 -1.79
N HIS A 71 3.41 -20.83 -2.89
CA HIS A 71 3.21 -21.55 -4.15
C HIS A 71 4.52 -21.96 -4.81
N ALA A 72 5.51 -21.06 -4.86
CA ALA A 72 6.82 -21.33 -5.44
C ALA A 72 7.60 -22.43 -4.69
N ALA A 73 7.38 -22.56 -3.38
CA ALA A 73 7.99 -23.58 -2.54
C ALA A 73 7.35 -24.98 -2.68
N ARG A 74 6.23 -25.13 -3.42
CA ARG A 74 5.61 -26.45 -3.61
C ARG A 74 6.47 -27.33 -4.53
N PRO A 75 6.76 -28.59 -4.15
CA PRO A 75 7.48 -29.51 -5.02
C PRO A 75 6.66 -29.74 -6.30
N ARG A 76 7.32 -29.68 -7.46
CA ARG A 76 6.73 -30.10 -8.73
C ARG A 76 6.39 -31.58 -8.60
N GLN A 77 5.10 -31.90 -8.52
CA GLN A 77 4.65 -33.28 -8.65
C GLN A 77 4.95 -33.70 -10.09
N GLY A 78 5.90 -34.62 -10.23
CA GLY A 78 6.23 -35.28 -11.49
C GLY A 78 5.23 -36.36 -11.83
#